data_AF-A0A8S3AN16-F1
#
_entry.id   AF-A0A8S3AN16-F1
#
_cell.length_a   1.000
_cell.length_b   1.000
_cell.length_c   1.000
_cell.angle_alpha   90.00
_cell.angle_beta   90.00
_cell.angle_gamma   90.00
#
_symmetry.space_group_name_H-M   'P 1'
#
loop_
_entity.id
_entity.type
_entity.pdbx_description
1 polymer ?
#
loop_
_entity_poly.entity_id
_entity_poly.type
_entity_poly.pdbx_seq_one_letter_code
_entity_poly.pdbx_strand_id
1 'polypeptide(L)' 'IHGHKTIFPIPLGMSTTWDMALIEQSARIAAQEASADGLNWVFSPMVDIARDPRWGRIAEGAGEDPWLGSQIAAAMVRGY' A
#
# COMPACT_ATOMS: atom_id res chain seq x y z
N ILE A 1 -0.53 5.66 4.10
CA ILE A 1 -0.76 5.20 2.71
C ILE A 1 0.49 4.50 2.16
N HIS A 2 1.62 5.20 1.99
CA HIS A 2 2.86 4.61 1.47
C HIS A 2 4.11 5.06 2.26
N GLY A 3 4.01 5.11 3.58
CA GLY A 3 5.03 5.62 4.49
C GLY A 3 4.46 6.45 5.64
N HIS A 4 5.32 6.82 6.59
CA HIS A 4 5.04 7.80 7.66
C HIS A 4 5.97 9.01 7.53
N LYS A 5 7.25 8.88 7.91
CA LYS A 5 8.31 9.87 7.66
C LYS A 5 9.21 9.41 6.52
N THR A 6 9.59 8.14 6.52
CA THR A 6 10.19 7.49 5.36
C THR A 6 9.09 7.21 4.34
N ILE A 7 9.21 7.81 3.16
CA ILE A 7 8.19 7.74 2.09
C ILE A 7 8.65 6.77 1.00
N PHE A 8 7.82 5.76 0.74
CA PHE A 8 7.99 4.82 -0.36
C PHE A 8 7.29 5.33 -1.62
N PRO A 9 7.48 4.69 -2.80
CA PRO A 9 6.69 5.01 -3.99
C PRO A 9 5.18 4.98 -3.69
N ILE A 10 4.38 5.71 -4.46
CA ILE A 10 2.92 5.63 -4.36
C ILE A 10 2.45 4.18 -4.56
N PRO A 11 1.30 3.75 -3.98
CA PRO A 11 0.85 2.36 -4.06
C PRO A 11 0.80 1.77 -5.47
N LEU A 12 0.38 2.54 -6.46
CA LEU A 12 0.38 2.10 -7.87
C LEU A 12 1.80 1.85 -8.40
N GLY A 13 2.78 2.62 -7.95
CA GLY A 13 4.19 2.39 -8.27
C GLY A 13 4.74 1.17 -7.53
N MET A 14 4.41 1.00 -6.25
CA MET A 14 4.82 -0.18 -5.47
C MET A 14 4.26 -1.48 -6.04
N SER A 15 3.03 -1.48 -6.56
CA SER A 15 2.44 -2.69 -7.15
C SER A 15 3.22 -3.21 -8.35
N THR A 16 3.92 -2.33 -9.08
CA THR A 16 4.76 -2.72 -10.23
C THR A 16 6.00 -3.53 -9.86
N THR A 17 6.34 -3.64 -8.57
CA THR A 17 7.42 -4.51 -8.11
C THR A 17 7.06 -6.00 -8.21
N TRP A 18 5.76 -6.34 -8.12
CA TRP A 18 5.26 -7.71 -7.97
C TRP A 18 5.90 -8.49 -6.80
N ASP A 19 6.52 -7.78 -5.85
CA ASP A 19 7.23 -8.36 -4.71
C ASP A 19 6.42 -8.14 -3.43
N MET A 20 5.69 -9.17 -3.02
CA MET A 20 4.83 -9.11 -1.83
C MET A 20 5.65 -8.97 -0.54
N ALA A 21 6.88 -9.49 -0.51
CA ALA A 21 7.74 -9.38 0.66
C ALA A 21 8.22 -7.93 0.83
N LEU A 22 8.58 -7.27 -0.28
CA LEU A 22 8.97 -5.86 -0.27
C LEU A 22 7.80 -4.93 0.10
N ILE A 23 6.59 -5.23 -0.38
CA ILE A 23 5.38 -4.49 -0.02
C ILE A 23 5.02 -4.68 1.46
N GLU A 24 5.09 -5.91 1.98
CA GLU A 24 4.88 -6.18 3.42
C GLU A 24 5.93 -5.45 4.27
N GLN A 25 7.19 -5.43 3.83
CA GLN A 25 8.27 -4.72 4.51
C GLN A 25 8.03 -3.21 4.55
N SER A 26 7.54 -2.60 3.45
CA SER A 26 7.26 -1.17 3.42
C SER A 26 6.13 -0.79 4.38
N ALA A 27 5.07 -1.61 4.46
CA ALA A 27 4.01 -1.45 5.45
C ALA A 27 4.53 -1.61 6.89
N ARG A 28 5.42 -2.57 7.15
CA ARG A 28 6.04 -2.78 8.46
C ARG A 28 6.88 -1.60 8.92
N ILE A 29 7.69 -1.02 8.04
CA ILE A 29 8.48 0.18 8.35
C ILE A 29 7.53 1.35 8.67
N ALA A 30 6.48 1.54 7.86
CA ALA A 30 5.49 2.60 8.11
C ALA A 30 4.75 2.41 9.45
N ALA A 31 4.40 1.17 9.82
CA ALA A 31 3.77 0.87 11.10
C ALA A 31 4.68 1.17 12.30
N GLN A 32 5.97 0.79 12.20
CA GLN A 32 6.96 1.07 13.25
C GLN A 32 7.14 2.57 13.46
N GLU A 33 7.27 3.35 12.38
CA GLU A 33 7.39 4.80 12.47
C GLU A 33 6.11 5.47 13.01
N ALA A 34 4.94 5.06 12.53
CA ALA A 34 3.66 5.63 12.93
C ALA A 34 3.33 5.33 14.40
N SER A 35 3.56 4.09 14.85
CA SER A 35 3.33 3.69 16.25
C SER A 35 4.31 4.35 17.21
N ALA A 36 5.57 4.58 16.79
CA ALA A 36 6.53 5.37 17.56
C ALA A 36 6.09 6.83 17.73
N ASP A 37 5.26 7.36 16.81
CA ASP A 37 4.65 8.71 16.88
C ASP A 37 3.26 8.70 17.56
N GLY A 38 2.88 7.58 18.19
CA GLY A 38 1.63 7.46 18.95
C GLY A 38 0.39 7.08 18.12
N LEU A 39 0.54 6.79 16.83
CA LEU A 39 -0.57 6.34 15.99
C LEU A 39 -0.81 4.83 16.16
N ASN A 40 -2.05 4.45 16.43
CA ASN A 40 -2.47 3.06 16.57
C ASN A 40 -3.41 2.59 15.44
N TRP A 41 -3.67 3.43 14.45
CA TRP A 41 -4.54 3.12 13.32
C TRP A 41 -4.11 3.88 12.07
N VAL A 42 -4.24 3.23 10.91
CA VAL A 42 -3.97 3.80 9.58
C VAL A 42 -5.15 3.53 8.65
N PHE A 43 -5.49 4.52 7.81
CA PHE A 43 -6.50 4.38 6.75
C PHE A 43 -5.85 3.82 5.48
N SER A 44 -5.39 2.57 5.55
CA SER A 44 -4.67 1.83 4.50
C SER A 44 -4.95 0.34 4.69
N PRO A 45 -4.93 -0.51 3.64
CA PRO A 45 -4.70 -0.19 2.23
C PRO A 45 -5.93 0.34 1.50
N MET A 46 -5.71 1.14 0.46
CA MET A 46 -6.71 1.43 -0.56
C MET A 46 -6.65 0.30 -1.61
N VAL A 47 -7.78 -0.33 -1.89
CA VAL A 47 -7.86 -1.58 -2.69
C VAL A 47 -8.89 -1.50 -3.81
N ASP A 48 -9.30 -0.29 -4.19
CA ASP A 48 -10.29 -0.12 -5.25
C ASP A 48 -9.69 -0.52 -6.60
N ILE A 49 -10.33 -1.47 -7.27
CA ILE A 49 -9.98 -1.84 -8.64
C ILE A 49 -10.44 -0.73 -9.58
N ALA A 50 -9.52 -0.24 -10.39
CA ALA A 50 -9.79 0.81 -11.35
C ALA A 50 -9.39 0.38 -12.76
N ARG A 51 -10.28 0.68 -13.72
CA ARG A 51 -10.05 0.51 -15.16
C ARG A 51 -10.21 1.83 -15.92
N ASP A 52 -10.29 2.93 -15.18
CA ASP A 52 -10.42 4.28 -15.72
C ASP A 52 -9.22 5.12 -15.26
N PRO A 53 -8.24 5.38 -16.15
CA PRO A 53 -7.04 6.10 -15.78
C PRO A 53 -7.28 7.60 -15.51
N ARG A 54 -8.48 8.12 -15.79
CA ARG A 54 -8.85 9.52 -15.46
C ARG A 54 -9.07 9.69 -13.96
N TRP A 55 -9.33 8.62 -13.23
CA TRP A 55 -9.58 8.69 -11.80
C TRP A 55 -8.26 8.93 -11.05
N GLY A 56 -8.09 10.11 -10.46
CA GLY A 56 -6.83 10.48 -9.80
C GLY A 56 -6.39 9.54 -8.68
N ARG A 57 -7.31 8.80 -8.06
CA ARG A 57 -7.00 7.85 -6.98
C ARG A 57 -6.47 6.50 -7.45
N ILE A 58 -6.34 6.25 -8.76
CA ILE A 58 -5.60 5.07 -9.23
C ILE A 58 -4.18 5.02 -8.63
N ALA A 59 -3.60 6.19 -8.32
CA ALA A 59 -2.29 6.32 -7.67
C ALA A 59 -2.22 5.62 -6.31
N GLU A 60 -3.35 5.48 -5.61
CA GLU A 60 -3.46 4.92 -4.26
C GLU A 60 -3.75 3.42 -4.24
N GLY A 61 -4.16 2.84 -5.37
CA GLY A 61 -4.52 1.43 -5.50
C GLY A 61 -3.41 0.57 -6.11
N ALA A 62 -3.78 -0.68 -6.42
CA ALA A 62 -2.87 -1.70 -6.96
C ALA A 62 -3.06 -1.98 -8.46
N GLY A 63 -3.81 -1.12 -9.17
CA GLY A 63 -4.12 -1.28 -10.59
C GLY A 63 -5.46 -1.96 -10.85
N GLU A 64 -5.54 -2.70 -11.97
CA GLU A 64 -6.80 -3.21 -12.53
C GLU A 64 -7.11 -4.68 -12.24
N ASP A 65 -6.12 -5.44 -11.74
CA ASP A 65 -6.20 -6.89 -11.59
C ASP A 65 -6.59 -7.30 -10.16
N PRO A 66 -7.72 -8.02 -9.97
CA PRO A 66 -8.17 -8.47 -8.65
C PRO A 66 -7.22 -9.46 -7.96
N TRP A 67 -6.51 -10.30 -8.73
CA TRP A 67 -5.61 -11.29 -8.14
C TRP A 67 -4.40 -10.58 -7.50
N LEU A 68 -3.70 -9.74 -8.25
CA LEU A 68 -2.60 -8.94 -7.74
C LEU A 68 -3.07 -8.02 -6.61
N GLY A 69 -4.21 -7.35 -6.79
CA GLY A 69 -4.81 -6.49 -5.77
C GLY A 69 -5.05 -7.23 -4.45
N SER A 70 -5.55 -8.47 -4.50
CA SER A 70 -5.79 -9.30 -3.31
C SER A 70 -4.48 -9.71 -2.60
N GLN A 71 -3.43 -10.01 -3.37
CA GLN A 71 -2.12 -10.38 -2.81
C GLN A 71 -1.46 -9.19 -2.12
N ILE A 72 -1.51 -8.01 -2.75
CA ILE A 72 -0.99 -6.76 -2.19
C ILE A 72 -1.79 -6.35 -0.95
N ALA A 73 -3.11 -6.46 -0.98
CA ALA A 73 -3.95 -6.19 0.18
C ALA A 73 -3.55 -7.07 1.38
N ALA A 74 -3.35 -8.37 1.16
CA ALA A 74 -2.91 -9.29 2.21
C ALA A 74 -1.52 -8.93 2.75
N ALA A 75 -0.56 -8.59 1.88
CA ALA A 75 0.78 -8.16 2.29
C ALA A 75 0.74 -6.87 3.13
N MET A 76 -0.02 -5.86 2.71
CA MET A 76 -0.18 -4.60 3.44
C MET A 76 -0.83 -4.81 4.81
N VAL A 77 -1.92 -5.59 4.89
CA VAL A 77 -2.60 -5.89 6.16
C VAL A 77 -1.71 -6.67 7.12
N ARG A 78 -0.91 -7.63 6.63
CA ARG A 78 0.06 -8.34 7.48
C ARG A 78 1.20 -7.44 7.95
N GLY A 79 1.65 -6.51 7.10
CA GLY A 79 2.76 -5.62 7.38
C GLY A 79 2.44 -4.53 8.39
N TYR A 80 1.20 -4.04 8.44
CA TYR A 80 0.76 -3.17 9.52
C TYR A 80 0.74 -3.88 10.89
#